data_AF-A0A3P8VDR0-F1
#
_entry.id   AF-A0A3P8VDR0-F1
#
_cell.length_a   1.000
_cell.length_b   1.000
_cell.length_c   1.000
_cell.angle_alpha   90.00
_cell.angle_beta   90.00
_cell.angle_gamma   90.00
#
_symmetry.space_group_name_H-M   'P 1'
#
loop_
_entity.id
_entity.type
_entity.pdbx_description
1 polymer ?
#
loop_
_entity_poly.entity_id
_entity_poly.type
_entity_poly.pdbx_seq_one_letter_code
_entity_poly.pdbx_strand_id
1 'polypeptide(L)'
;MDTHSSKMNPRGEKPKSKITASRKLSLKMLLLTRACEDLEKERQDREEEKDRYIGEKLPPLQLHGLSLDDLKALCRQLHEKIDIVDEERYDCEYKVGKHNKDIHELKLKVQDLGGKFKKPALRKVRVSADEMMRALLGSKHKGSMDLRANLKSVKKEDVKQDKVLTSEVGDWRKNVEAMSGMEGRKKMFDTGGAGQ
;
A
#
# COMPACT_ATOMS: atom_id res chain seq x y z
N MET A 1 -62.33 -30.04 7.67
CA MET A 1 -61.69 -29.71 8.96
C MET A 1 -60.21 -29.96 8.78
N ASP A 2 -59.53 -28.89 8.38
CA ASP A 2 -58.19 -28.89 7.82
C ASP A 2 -57.12 -29.02 8.91
N THR A 3 -56.37 -30.12 8.89
CA THR A 3 -55.18 -30.34 9.70
C THR A 3 -54.08 -29.41 9.25
N HIS A 4 -53.87 -28.31 9.98
CA HIS A 4 -52.73 -27.41 9.78
C HIS A 4 -51.44 -28.08 10.26
N SER A 5 -50.73 -28.70 9.31
CA SER A 5 -49.36 -29.18 9.50
C SER A 5 -48.39 -27.99 9.57
N SER A 6 -48.02 -27.60 10.79
CA SER A 6 -46.98 -26.60 11.05
C SER A 6 -45.61 -27.12 10.59
N LYS A 7 -45.13 -26.63 9.44
CA LYS A 7 -43.75 -26.88 8.98
C LYS A 7 -42.79 -25.99 9.77
N MET A 8 -42.20 -26.53 10.83
CA MET A 8 -41.04 -25.91 11.50
C MET A 8 -39.81 -26.04 10.59
N ASN A 9 -39.20 -24.92 10.22
CA ASN A 9 -37.96 -24.85 9.46
C ASN A 9 -36.79 -24.54 10.42
N PRO A 10 -35.91 -25.50 10.78
CA PRO A 10 -34.77 -25.22 11.64
C PRO A 10 -33.57 -24.88 10.77
N ARG A 11 -33.55 -23.68 10.18
CA ARG A 11 -32.28 -23.06 9.80
C ARG A 11 -31.93 -22.10 10.93
N GLY A 12 -31.12 -22.58 11.88
CA GLY A 12 -30.52 -21.72 12.89
C GLY A 12 -29.77 -20.59 12.21
N GLU A 13 -30.39 -19.41 12.15
CA GLU A 13 -29.75 -18.20 11.70
C GLU A 13 -28.59 -17.92 12.66
N LYS A 14 -27.36 -17.98 12.15
CA LYS A 14 -26.18 -17.60 12.92
C LYS A 14 -26.41 -16.16 13.41
N PRO A 15 -26.21 -15.87 14.71
CA PRO A 15 -26.42 -14.54 15.25
C PRO A 15 -25.62 -13.52 14.45
N LYS A 16 -26.31 -12.52 13.89
CA LYS A 16 -25.70 -11.45 13.11
C LYS A 16 -24.62 -10.78 13.96
N SER A 17 -23.37 -10.78 13.48
CA SER A 17 -22.27 -10.26 14.29
C SER A 17 -22.48 -8.76 14.56
N LYS A 18 -22.39 -8.34 15.82
CA LYS A 18 -22.61 -6.95 16.28
C LYS A 18 -21.71 -5.91 15.58
N ILE A 19 -20.63 -6.35 14.94
CA ILE A 19 -19.68 -5.51 14.22
C ILE A 19 -19.76 -5.83 12.72
N THR A 20 -19.95 -4.81 11.89
CA THR A 20 -19.98 -4.95 10.43
C THR A 20 -18.63 -5.41 9.87
N ALA A 21 -18.63 -6.12 8.74
CA ALA A 21 -17.40 -6.54 8.08
C ALA A 21 -16.49 -5.36 7.72
N SER A 22 -17.10 -4.23 7.30
CA SER A 22 -16.39 -2.97 7.03
C SER A 22 -15.62 -2.46 8.24
N ARG A 23 -16.24 -2.45 9.43
CA ARG A 23 -15.56 -2.04 10.67
C ARG A 23 -14.42 -2.97 11.03
N LYS A 24 -14.59 -4.30 10.88
CA LYS A 24 -13.50 -5.26 11.12
C LYS A 24 -12.32 -5.03 10.16
N LEU A 25 -12.59 -4.75 8.89
CA LEU A 25 -11.54 -4.45 7.91
C LEU A 25 -10.81 -3.15 8.25
N SER A 26 -11.55 -2.08 8.55
CA SER A 26 -10.97 -0.80 8.98
C SER A 26 -10.05 -0.96 10.19
N LEU A 27 -10.46 -1.73 11.20
CA LEU A 27 -9.60 -2.00 12.37
C LEU A 27 -8.36 -2.82 12.01
N LYS A 28 -8.47 -3.82 11.13
CA LYS A 28 -7.31 -4.57 10.64
C LYS A 28 -6.33 -3.70 9.88
N MET A 29 -6.83 -2.78 9.05
CA MET A 29 -5.97 -1.82 8.34
C MET A 29 -5.22 -0.93 9.33
N LEU A 30 -5.93 -0.35 10.31
CA LEU A 30 -5.30 0.47 11.35
C LEU A 30 -4.23 -0.30 12.13
N LEU A 31 -4.52 -1.55 12.49
CA LEU A 31 -3.57 -2.41 13.19
C LEU A 31 -2.33 -2.70 12.36
N LEU A 32 -2.50 -3.00 11.07
CA LEU A 32 -1.37 -3.25 10.15
C LEU A 32 -0.56 -1.97 9.90
N THR A 33 -1.22 -0.83 9.69
CA THR A 33 -0.54 0.47 9.55
C THR A 33 0.34 0.74 10.76
N ARG A 34 -0.22 0.57 11.97
CA ARG A 34 0.55 0.77 13.20
C ARG A 34 1.70 -0.24 13.34
N ALA A 35 1.46 -1.51 13.02
CA ALA A 35 2.51 -2.53 13.07
C ALA A 35 3.66 -2.24 12.09
N CYS A 36 3.37 -1.69 10.90
CA CYS A 36 4.40 -1.25 9.97
C CYS A 36 5.20 -0.06 10.53
N GLU A 37 4.52 0.94 11.07
CA GLU A 37 5.19 2.10 11.72
C GLU A 37 6.09 1.67 12.87
N ASP A 38 5.60 0.77 13.74
CA ASP A 38 6.38 0.26 14.87
C ASP A 38 7.59 -0.57 14.38
N LEU A 39 7.45 -1.36 13.30
CA LEU A 39 8.55 -2.12 12.70
C LEU A 39 9.62 -1.23 12.07
N GLU A 40 9.21 -0.15 11.40
CA GLU A 40 10.13 0.85 10.85
C GLU A 40 10.88 1.57 11.97
N LYS A 41 10.18 1.95 13.04
CA LYS A 41 10.80 2.54 14.23
C LYS A 41 11.80 1.59 14.86
N GLU A 42 11.43 0.33 15.10
CA GLU A 42 12.35 -0.66 15.68
C GLU A 42 13.59 -0.85 14.80
N ARG A 43 13.45 -0.80 13.47
CA ARG A 43 14.59 -0.85 12.55
C ARG A 43 15.52 0.35 12.71
N GLN A 44 14.95 1.55 12.84
CA GLN A 44 15.73 2.76 13.07
C GLN A 44 16.46 2.72 14.41
N ASP A 45 15.74 2.41 15.49
CA ASP A 45 16.29 2.30 16.85
C ASP A 45 17.44 1.27 16.89
N ARG A 46 17.33 0.17 16.14
CA ARG A 46 18.37 -0.87 16.04
C ARG A 46 19.63 -0.38 15.31
N GLU A 47 19.49 0.42 14.26
CA GLU A 47 20.65 0.99 13.55
C GLU A 47 21.35 2.05 14.42
N GLU A 48 20.58 2.90 15.09
CA GLU A 48 21.13 3.90 16.03
C GLU A 48 21.87 3.25 17.20
N GLU A 49 21.32 2.16 17.76
CA GLU A 49 21.99 1.40 18.80
C GLU A 49 23.28 0.75 18.30
N LYS A 50 23.27 0.21 17.07
CA LYS A 50 24.47 -0.35 16.45
C LYS A 50 25.55 0.72 16.27
N ASP A 51 25.19 1.91 15.79
CA ASP A 51 26.13 3.02 15.61
C ASP A 51 26.68 3.51 16.97
N ARG A 52 25.82 3.60 17.99
CA ARG A 52 26.21 3.93 19.36
C ARG A 52 27.18 2.88 19.94
N TYR A 53 26.87 1.60 19.78
CA TYR A 53 27.71 0.51 20.25
C TYR A 53 29.08 0.50 19.57
N ILE A 54 29.12 0.64 18.24
CA ILE A 54 30.38 0.69 17.49
C ILE A 54 31.18 1.95 17.88
N GLY A 55 30.52 3.08 18.04
CA GLY A 55 31.18 4.33 18.47
C GLY A 55 31.82 4.22 19.86
N GLU A 56 31.21 3.50 20.79
CA GLU A 56 31.78 3.23 22.11
C GLU A 56 32.95 2.23 22.06
N LYS A 57 32.78 1.11 21.33
CA LYS A 57 33.78 0.02 21.29
C LYS A 57 34.97 0.31 20.38
N LEU A 58 34.76 1.06 19.32
CA LEU A 58 35.76 1.37 18.30
C LEU A 58 35.74 2.88 17.99
N PRO A 59 36.19 3.73 18.94
CA PRO A 59 36.31 5.15 18.67
C PRO A 59 37.34 5.41 17.55
N PRO A 60 37.23 6.54 16.83
CA PRO A 60 38.18 6.89 15.78
C PRO A 60 39.62 6.91 16.29
N LEU A 61 40.52 6.28 15.54
CA LEU A 61 41.93 6.18 15.91
C LEU A 61 42.59 7.57 15.89
N GLN A 62 43.15 7.97 17.03
CA GLN A 62 43.94 9.19 17.15
C GLN A 62 45.41 8.85 16.96
N LEU A 63 45.92 9.04 15.74
CA LEU A 63 47.31 8.72 15.39
C LEU A 63 48.26 9.93 15.47
N HIS A 64 47.70 11.13 15.64
CA HIS A 64 48.47 12.36 15.66
C HIS A 64 49.22 12.52 16.98
N GLY A 65 50.49 12.95 16.93
CA GLY A 65 51.30 13.21 18.11
C GLY A 65 51.83 11.97 18.84
N LEU A 66 51.57 10.76 18.34
CA LEU A 66 52.15 9.53 18.87
C LEU A 66 53.62 9.40 18.47
N SER A 67 54.45 8.91 19.39
CA SER A 67 55.83 8.53 19.07
C SER A 67 55.85 7.23 18.24
N LEU A 68 57.00 6.93 17.62
CA LEU A 68 57.17 5.69 16.85
C LEU A 68 56.93 4.44 17.72
N ASP A 69 57.33 4.47 18.98
CA ASP A 69 57.19 3.33 19.89
C ASP A 69 55.74 3.16 20.37
N ASP A 70 55.03 4.27 20.61
CA ASP A 70 53.59 4.24 20.91
C ASP A 70 52.79 3.69 19.73
N LEU A 71 53.15 4.06 18.50
CA LEU A 71 52.50 3.56 17.30
C LEU A 71 52.72 2.05 17.13
N LYS A 72 53.95 1.56 17.38
CA LYS A 72 54.23 0.11 17.37
C LYS A 72 53.46 -0.62 18.46
N ALA A 73 53.34 -0.05 19.66
CA ALA A 73 52.57 -0.62 20.75
C ALA A 73 51.08 -0.71 20.40
N LEU A 74 50.51 0.35 19.83
CA LEU A 74 49.13 0.38 19.36
C LEU A 74 48.87 -0.69 18.29
N CYS A 75 49.75 -0.84 17.30
CA CYS A 75 49.61 -1.88 16.28
C CYS A 75 49.58 -3.30 16.87
N ARG A 76 50.42 -3.59 17.88
CA ARG A 76 50.41 -4.90 18.56
C ARG A 76 49.10 -5.12 19.34
N GLN A 77 48.63 -4.09 20.06
CA GLN A 77 47.37 -4.16 20.79
C GLN A 77 46.16 -4.37 19.87
N LEU A 78 46.13 -3.69 18.72
CA LEU A 78 45.06 -3.87 17.74
C LEU A 78 45.09 -5.28 17.14
N HIS A 79 46.28 -5.81 16.84
CA HIS A 79 46.41 -7.18 16.35
C HIS A 79 45.88 -8.21 17.35
N GLU A 80 46.27 -8.12 18.62
CA GLU A 80 45.77 -9.02 19.67
C GLU A 80 44.25 -8.92 19.84
N LYS A 81 43.69 -7.69 19.77
CA LYS A 81 42.24 -7.49 19.83
C LYS A 81 41.50 -8.10 18.64
N ILE A 82 42.10 -8.09 17.44
CA ILE A 82 41.49 -8.71 16.25
C ILE A 82 41.30 -10.21 16.48
N ASP A 83 42.30 -10.89 17.03
CA ASP A 83 42.24 -12.33 17.28
C ASP A 83 41.10 -12.67 18.27
N ILE A 84 40.98 -11.91 19.35
CA ILE A 84 39.91 -12.09 20.36
C ILE A 84 38.53 -11.83 19.74
N VAL A 85 38.37 -10.72 18.99
CA VAL A 85 37.07 -10.35 18.40
C VAL A 85 36.66 -11.33 17.31
N ASP A 86 37.61 -11.89 16.54
CA ASP A 86 37.27 -12.89 15.52
C ASP A 86 36.83 -14.22 16.16
N GLU A 87 37.44 -14.63 17.28
CA GLU A 87 36.97 -15.77 18.07
C GLU A 87 35.54 -15.55 18.58
N GLU A 88 35.27 -14.39 19.18
CA GLU A 88 33.91 -14.02 19.62
C GLU A 88 32.90 -14.01 18.47
N ARG A 89 33.31 -13.49 17.30
CA ARG A 89 32.50 -13.46 16.07
C ARG A 89 32.18 -14.88 15.61
N TYR A 90 33.18 -15.77 15.61
CA TYR A 90 33.01 -17.18 15.22
C TYR A 90 32.00 -17.89 16.13
N ASP A 91 32.13 -17.72 17.45
CA ASP A 91 31.19 -18.30 18.42
C ASP A 91 29.76 -17.80 18.23
N CYS A 92 29.60 -16.49 17.96
CA CYS A 92 28.30 -15.90 17.68
C CYS A 92 27.70 -16.47 16.38
N GLU A 93 28.50 -16.57 15.32
CA GLU A 93 28.09 -17.12 14.03
C GLU A 93 27.65 -18.59 14.17
N TYR A 94 28.41 -19.38 14.92
CA TYR A 94 28.06 -20.78 15.20
C TYR A 94 26.73 -20.91 15.95
N LYS A 95 26.49 -20.09 16.97
CA LYS A 95 25.21 -20.05 17.72
C LYS A 95 24.04 -19.69 16.81
N VAL A 96 24.20 -18.65 15.98
CA VAL A 96 23.18 -18.25 14.98
C VAL A 96 22.92 -19.39 13.99
N GLY A 97 23.98 -20.05 13.51
CA GLY A 97 23.87 -21.20 12.62
C GLY A 97 23.08 -22.35 13.24
N LYS A 98 23.31 -22.66 14.52
CA LYS A 98 22.54 -23.66 15.27
C LYS A 98 21.06 -23.27 15.36
N HIS A 99 20.76 -22.04 15.79
CA HIS A 99 19.39 -21.57 15.89
C HIS A 99 18.66 -21.56 14.54
N ASN A 100 19.35 -21.22 13.45
CA ASN A 100 18.78 -21.29 12.11
C ASN A 100 18.41 -22.72 11.69
N LYS A 101 19.25 -23.71 12.03
CA LYS A 101 18.95 -25.12 11.81
C LYS A 101 17.75 -25.57 12.64
N ASP A 102 17.70 -25.21 13.92
CA ASP A 102 16.58 -25.54 14.81
C ASP A 102 15.27 -24.93 14.29
N ILE A 103 15.29 -23.65 13.88
CA ILE A 103 14.12 -22.97 13.28
C ILE A 103 13.68 -23.67 12.00
N HIS A 104 14.61 -24.10 11.16
CA HIS A 104 14.29 -24.82 9.92
C HIS A 104 13.61 -26.17 10.22
N GLU A 105 14.15 -26.94 11.16
CA GLU A 105 13.57 -28.21 11.58
C GLU A 105 12.17 -28.02 12.20
N LEU A 106 12.00 -27.00 13.05
CA LEU A 106 10.70 -26.67 13.63
C LEU A 106 9.69 -26.22 12.57
N LYS A 107 10.11 -25.44 11.57
CA LYS A 107 9.25 -25.06 10.44
C LYS A 107 8.78 -26.28 9.65
N LEU A 108 9.66 -27.26 9.40
CA LEU A 108 9.31 -28.52 8.74
C LEU A 108 8.31 -29.32 9.58
N LYS A 109 8.55 -29.48 10.88
CA LYS A 109 7.61 -30.16 11.80
C LYS A 109 6.24 -29.48 11.82
N VAL A 110 6.19 -28.15 11.87
CA VAL A 110 4.94 -27.39 11.81
C VAL A 110 4.22 -27.62 10.48
N GLN A 111 4.94 -27.69 9.37
CA GLN A 111 4.35 -27.99 8.06
C GLN A 111 3.77 -29.41 8.01
N ASP A 112 4.46 -30.40 8.57
CA ASP A 112 3.97 -31.78 8.64
C ASP A 112 2.74 -31.92 9.54
N LEU A 113 2.72 -31.23 10.69
CA LEU A 113 1.58 -31.18 11.61
C LEU A 113 0.38 -30.43 11.02
N GLY A 114 0.62 -29.38 10.23
CA GLY A 114 -0.40 -28.61 9.51
C GLY A 114 -1.11 -29.38 8.39
N GLY A 115 -0.73 -30.65 8.19
CA GLY A 115 -1.20 -31.53 7.14
C GLY A 115 -0.41 -31.30 5.85
N LYS A 116 0.32 -32.33 5.41
CA LYS A 116 1.19 -32.42 4.22
C LYS A 116 0.59 -31.91 2.89
N PHE A 117 -0.69 -31.55 2.85
CA PHE A 117 -1.40 -31.06 1.66
C PHE A 117 -2.47 -30.01 2.01
N LYS A 118 -2.09 -28.76 2.30
CA LYS A 118 -2.74 -27.68 1.57
C LYS A 118 -1.99 -27.55 0.26
N LYS A 119 -2.26 -28.44 -0.71
CA LYS A 119 -1.80 -28.23 -2.09
C LYS A 119 -2.24 -26.81 -2.44
N PRO A 120 -1.33 -25.83 -2.61
CA PRO A 120 -1.75 -24.52 -3.09
C PRO A 120 -2.49 -24.83 -4.37
N ALA A 121 -3.78 -24.48 -4.45
CA ALA A 121 -4.54 -24.73 -5.66
C ALA A 121 -3.69 -24.11 -6.79
N LEU A 122 -3.21 -24.93 -7.72
CA LEU A 122 -2.37 -24.49 -8.82
C LEU A 122 -3.21 -23.55 -9.66
N ARG A 123 -3.24 -22.28 -9.26
CA ARG A 123 -3.87 -21.21 -10.02
C ARG A 123 -2.93 -20.93 -11.16
N LYS A 124 -3.46 -20.88 -12.38
CA LYS A 124 -2.71 -20.42 -13.55
C LYS A 124 -2.41 -18.93 -13.35
N VAL A 125 -1.33 -18.64 -12.62
CA VAL A 125 -0.80 -17.29 -12.45
C VAL A 125 -0.15 -16.93 -13.77
N ARG A 126 -0.83 -16.13 -14.57
CA ARG A 126 -0.21 -15.47 -15.72
C ARG A 126 0.71 -14.39 -15.17
N VAL A 127 1.82 -14.12 -15.85
CA VAL A 127 2.67 -12.95 -15.56
C VAL A 127 1.75 -11.74 -15.40
N SER A 128 1.86 -11.05 -14.26
CA SER A 128 1.00 -9.90 -14.00
C SER A 128 1.23 -8.85 -15.08
N ALA A 129 0.20 -8.07 -15.42
CA ALA A 129 0.35 -7.02 -16.43
C ALA A 129 1.49 -6.06 -16.04
N ASP A 130 1.66 -5.76 -14.75
CA ASP A 130 2.76 -4.96 -14.22
C ASP A 130 4.14 -5.56 -14.50
N GLU A 131 4.29 -6.87 -14.31
CA GLU A 131 5.57 -7.55 -14.48
C GLU A 131 5.93 -7.70 -15.97
N MET A 132 4.93 -7.95 -16.81
CA MET A 132 5.09 -7.93 -18.27
C MET A 132 5.42 -6.52 -18.78
N MET A 133 4.75 -5.49 -18.26
CA MET A 133 4.98 -4.10 -18.68
C MET A 133 6.32 -3.57 -18.17
N ARG A 134 6.76 -3.93 -16.97
CA ARG A 134 8.10 -3.61 -16.47
C ARG A 134 9.19 -4.29 -17.30
N ALA A 135 8.98 -5.54 -17.71
CA ALA A 135 9.93 -6.28 -18.55
C ALA A 135 10.00 -5.72 -19.99
N LEU A 136 8.88 -5.28 -20.56
CA LEU A 136 8.82 -4.77 -21.94
C LEU A 136 9.17 -3.28 -22.06
N LEU A 137 8.85 -2.46 -21.06
CA LEU A 137 8.94 -0.98 -21.14
C LEU A 137 9.94 -0.36 -20.14
N GLY A 138 10.58 -1.18 -19.30
CA GLY A 138 11.59 -0.74 -18.34
C GLY A 138 11.06 0.29 -17.33
N SER A 139 11.93 1.19 -16.87
CA SER A 139 11.63 2.18 -15.82
C SER A 139 10.64 3.29 -16.22
N LYS A 140 10.23 3.35 -17.49
CA LYS A 140 9.40 4.43 -18.04
C LYS A 140 7.93 4.33 -17.65
N HIS A 141 7.45 3.16 -17.22
CA HIS A 141 6.08 2.97 -16.74
C HIS A 141 6.06 2.84 -15.22
N LYS A 142 6.06 3.99 -14.53
CA LYS A 142 5.95 4.10 -13.07
C LYS A 142 4.51 4.46 -12.65
N GLY A 143 3.52 4.03 -13.42
CA GLY A 143 2.12 4.09 -13.02
C GLY A 143 1.84 2.88 -12.13
N SER A 144 1.56 3.10 -10.84
CA SER A 144 1.01 2.04 -10.01
C SER A 144 -0.30 1.59 -10.65
N MET A 145 -0.45 0.31 -11.02
CA MET A 145 -1.75 -0.30 -11.34
C MET A 145 -2.65 -0.42 -10.09
N ASP A 146 -2.45 0.46 -9.09
CA ASP A 146 -3.46 0.72 -8.09
C ASP A 146 -4.76 1.07 -8.80
N LEU A 147 -5.82 0.34 -8.46
CA LEU A 147 -7.18 0.61 -8.92
C LEU A 147 -7.59 2.09 -8.71
N ARG A 148 -6.90 2.77 -7.80
CA ARG A 148 -7.05 4.17 -7.44
C ARG A 148 -6.43 5.16 -8.45
N ALA A 149 -5.37 4.77 -9.17
CA ALA A 149 -4.65 5.68 -10.07
C ALA A 149 -5.42 6.02 -11.35
N ASN A 150 -6.38 5.17 -11.77
CA ASN A 150 -7.18 5.35 -12.98
C ASN A 150 -8.58 5.92 -12.71
N LEU A 151 -8.94 6.16 -11.44
CA LEU A 151 -10.21 6.79 -11.07
C LEU A 151 -10.02 8.30 -11.02
N LYS A 152 -10.79 9.05 -11.82
CA LYS A 152 -10.86 10.52 -11.72
C LYS A 152 -11.29 10.89 -10.30
N SER A 153 -10.38 11.45 -9.50
CA SER A 153 -10.72 12.03 -8.21
C SER A 153 -11.62 13.24 -8.45
N VAL A 154 -12.90 13.16 -8.10
CA VAL A 154 -13.76 14.35 -8.02
C VAL A 154 -13.26 15.15 -6.83
N LYS A 155 -12.44 16.16 -7.07
CA LYS A 155 -12.11 17.17 -6.06
C LYS A 155 -13.42 17.86 -5.68
N LYS A 156 -13.95 17.57 -4.49
CA LYS A 156 -14.88 18.48 -3.82
C LYS A 156 -14.03 19.58 -3.19
N GLU A 157 -13.56 20.51 -4.01
CA GLU A 157 -13.08 21.81 -3.55
C GLU A 157 -13.90 22.87 -4.29
N ASP A 158 -14.67 23.57 -3.47
CA ASP A 158 -15.29 24.88 -3.65
C ASP A 158 -15.33 25.49 -5.06
N VAL A 159 -16.51 25.41 -5.67
CA VAL A 159 -16.93 26.08 -6.90
C VAL A 159 -17.17 27.58 -6.65
N LYS A 160 -16.23 28.27 -6.02
CA LYS A 160 -16.31 29.74 -5.90
C LYS A 160 -14.94 30.37 -6.04
N GLN A 161 -14.84 31.18 -7.10
CA GLN A 161 -13.74 32.08 -7.42
C GLN A 161 -12.50 31.30 -7.89
N ASP A 162 -11.96 31.50 -9.08
CA ASP A 162 -11.66 32.78 -9.68
C ASP A 162 -11.28 32.52 -11.14
N LYS A 163 -11.88 33.30 -12.05
CA LYS A 163 -11.22 33.78 -13.27
C LYS A 163 -10.57 32.77 -14.22
N VAL A 164 -11.39 31.94 -14.88
CA VAL A 164 -11.25 31.65 -16.31
C VAL A 164 -12.68 31.48 -16.86
N LEU A 165 -13.38 32.47 -17.42
CA LEU A 165 -12.88 33.60 -18.20
C LEU A 165 -11.82 33.06 -19.15
N THR A 166 -12.22 32.28 -20.15
CA THR A 166 -12.57 32.91 -21.41
C THR A 166 -12.98 31.83 -22.40
N SER A 167 -14.04 32.11 -23.18
CA SER A 167 -14.21 31.70 -24.59
C SER A 167 -15.23 30.61 -24.97
N GLU A 168 -15.45 29.51 -24.26
CA GLU A 168 -16.13 28.35 -24.91
C GLU A 168 -17.58 28.03 -24.53
N VAL A 169 -18.22 28.79 -23.63
CA VAL A 169 -19.69 28.71 -23.46
C VAL A 169 -20.34 29.94 -24.09
N GLY A 170 -20.17 30.05 -25.41
CA GLY A 170 -20.77 31.08 -26.25
C GLY A 170 -22.28 30.90 -26.38
N ASP A 171 -22.99 31.60 -25.50
CA ASP A 171 -24.35 32.16 -25.62
C ASP A 171 -25.34 31.51 -26.62
N TRP A 172 -26.24 30.68 -26.11
CA TRP A 172 -27.35 30.09 -26.86
C TRP A 172 -28.38 31.13 -27.36
N ARG A 173 -28.30 32.40 -26.92
CA ARG A 173 -29.24 33.46 -27.37
C ARG A 173 -29.13 33.78 -28.86
N LYS A 174 -27.95 33.63 -29.50
CA LYS A 174 -27.78 33.93 -30.93
C LYS A 174 -28.58 33.00 -31.86
N ASN A 175 -28.88 31.78 -31.42
CA ASN A 175 -29.65 30.82 -32.23
C ASN A 175 -31.16 31.14 -32.24
N VAL A 176 -31.65 31.81 -31.19
CA VAL A 176 -33.08 32.16 -31.07
C VAL A 176 -33.42 33.42 -31.88
N GLU A 177 -32.54 34.42 -31.92
CA GLU A 177 -32.73 35.63 -32.73
C GLU A 177 -32.72 35.36 -34.25
N ALA A 178 -31.98 34.35 -34.72
CA ALA A 178 -31.92 33.98 -36.13
C ALA A 178 -33.25 33.42 -36.69
N MET A 179 -34.18 33.00 -35.81
CA MET A 179 -35.52 32.50 -36.18
C MET A 179 -36.61 33.58 -36.09
N SER A 180 -36.31 34.78 -35.62
CA SER A 180 -37.30 35.85 -35.38
C SER A 180 -37.57 36.76 -36.59
N GLY A 181 -37.01 36.45 -37.77
CA GLY A 181 -37.00 37.35 -38.93
C GLY A 181 -37.85 36.96 -40.15
N MET A 182 -38.76 35.98 -40.04
CA MET A 182 -39.68 35.65 -41.14
C MET A 182 -40.96 36.49 -41.08
N GLU A 183 -40.81 37.80 -41.18
CA GLU A 183 -41.89 38.79 -41.26
C GLU A 183 -42.16 39.12 -42.74
N GLY A 184 -43.19 38.50 -43.34
CA GLY A 184 -43.58 38.80 -44.73
C GLY A 184 -44.53 37.79 -45.41
N ARG A 185 -45.83 37.96 -45.16
CA ARG A 185 -47.04 37.44 -45.85
C ARG A 185 -46.96 36.05 -46.52
N LYS A 186 -47.51 35.04 -45.85
CA LYS A 186 -48.10 33.86 -46.53
C LYS A 186 -49.62 33.87 -46.37
N LYS A 187 -50.29 33.78 -47.53
CA LYS A 187 -51.71 34.08 -47.81
C LYS A 187 -52.72 33.28 -46.96
N MET A 188 -53.65 34.04 -46.38
CA MET A 188 -55.14 33.93 -46.38
C MET A 188 -55.77 32.53 -46.32
N PHE A 189 -56.67 32.31 -45.34
CA PHE A 189 -58.08 32.00 -45.60
C PHE A 189 -58.94 32.34 -44.36
N ASP A 190 -60.14 32.83 -44.64
CA ASP A 190 -61.11 33.48 -43.76
C ASP A 190 -62.23 32.48 -43.40
N THR A 191 -62.62 32.38 -42.13
CA THR A 191 -63.91 31.80 -41.69
C THR A 191 -64.34 32.48 -40.39
N GLY A 192 -65.26 33.45 -40.53
CA GLY A 192 -65.86 34.18 -39.43
C GLY A 192 -66.95 33.42 -38.66
N GLY A 193 -67.61 34.18 -37.77
CA GLY A 193 -68.87 33.82 -37.10
C GLY A 193 -68.73 33.84 -35.58
N ALA A 194 -68.84 35.01 -34.94
CA ALA A 194 -70.09 35.61 -34.46
C ALA A 194 -70.42 35.18 -33.04
N GLY A 195 -70.21 36.11 -32.09
CA GLY A 195 -70.76 36.04 -30.76
C GLY A 195 -72.20 36.55 -30.72
N GLN A 196 -72.91 36.12 -29.70
CA GLN A 196 -73.96 36.88 -29.03
C GLN A 196 -73.87 36.60 -27.54
#